data_AF-A0A915A5Y5-F1
#
_entry.id   AF-A0A915A5Y5-F1
#
_cell.length_a   1.000
_cell.length_b   1.000
_cell.length_c   1.000
_cell.angle_alpha   90.00
_cell.angle_beta   90.00
_cell.angle_gamma   90.00
#
_symmetry.space_group_name_H-M   'P 1'
#
loop_
_entity.id
_entity.type
_entity.pdbx_description
1 polymer ?
#
loop_
_entity_poly.entity_id
_entity_poly.type
_entity_poly.pdbx_seq_one_letter_code
_entity_poly.pdbx_strand_id
1 'polypeptide(L)'
;MDAEKNDKYASNLAVPRLNDAIIGELKKMPDGINSLAQYKEEKRKEIADRENQVRCEVEKLKKKITAEKFVDQTPVYFKGTETEIPHWKRLLMAQKIAAEAIRQQEAVLWEEFATWKRQFSPNFKISK
;
A
#
# COMPACT_ATOMS: atom_id res chain seq x y z
N MET A 1 36.36 -36.46 46.81
CA MET A 1 36.22 -36.87 45.41
C MET A 1 35.28 -38.06 45.47
N ASP A 2 34.00 -38.01 45.12
CA ASP A 2 33.41 -37.30 44.00
C ASP A 2 31.96 -36.87 44.27
N ALA A 3 31.59 -35.77 43.62
CA ALA A 3 30.30 -35.13 43.68
C ALA A 3 29.39 -35.73 42.60
N GLU A 4 28.35 -36.47 42.99
CA GLU A 4 27.25 -36.79 42.08
C GLU A 4 26.13 -35.78 42.26
N LYS A 5 26.02 -34.91 41.26
CA LYS A 5 25.04 -33.85 41.15
C LYS A 5 23.64 -34.44 40.99
N ASN A 6 22.74 -34.00 41.86
CA ASN A 6 21.30 -34.12 41.72
C ASN A 6 20.82 -33.32 40.50
N ASP A 7 20.70 -33.96 39.33
CA ASP A 7 19.93 -33.40 38.21
C ASP A 7 18.47 -33.85 38.32
N LYS A 8 17.76 -33.31 39.33
CA LYS A 8 16.30 -33.38 39.43
C LYS A 8 15.65 -32.27 38.60
N TYR A 9 15.74 -32.38 37.28
CA TYR A 9 14.84 -31.66 36.36
C TYR A 9 14.46 -32.55 35.18
N ALA A 10 13.94 -33.75 35.47
CA ALA A 10 13.09 -34.45 34.51
C ALA A 10 11.78 -33.67 34.39
N SER A 11 11.76 -32.71 33.45
CA SER A 11 10.55 -32.02 33.03
C SER A 11 9.59 -33.05 32.40
N ASN A 12 8.75 -33.67 33.24
CA ASN A 12 7.63 -34.51 32.82
C ASN A 12 6.47 -33.66 32.28
N LEU A 13 6.78 -32.60 31.52
CA LEU A 13 5.80 -31.96 30.66
C LEU A 13 5.59 -32.89 29.48
N ALA A 14 4.68 -33.85 29.65
CA ALA A 14 4.15 -34.63 28.56
C ALA A 14 3.71 -33.64 27.47
N VAL A 15 4.45 -33.64 26.35
CA VAL A 15 4.07 -32.89 25.16
C VAL A 15 2.64 -33.32 24.84
N PRO A 16 1.66 -32.40 24.74
CA PRO A 16 0.29 -32.78 24.44
C PRO A 16 0.30 -33.54 23.11
N ARG A 17 0.11 -34.87 23.16
CA ARG A 17 -0.08 -35.67 21.96
C ARG A 17 -1.46 -35.33 21.44
N LEU A 18 -1.48 -34.58 20.34
CA LEU A 18 -2.69 -34.41 19.54
C LEU A 18 -3.26 -35.80 19.23
N ASN A 19 -4.56 -35.97 19.47
CA ASN A 19 -5.25 -37.24 19.24
C ASN A 19 -5.03 -37.70 17.79
N ASP A 20 -4.68 -38.98 17.59
CA ASP A 20 -4.41 -39.55 16.27
C ASP A 20 -5.59 -39.37 15.30
N ALA A 21 -6.82 -39.27 15.83
CA ALA A 21 -8.01 -38.90 15.06
C ALA A 21 -7.95 -37.47 14.50
N ILE A 22 -7.50 -36.50 15.31
CA ILE A 22 -7.36 -35.09 14.91
C ILE A 22 -6.19 -34.94 13.92
N ILE A 23 -5.08 -35.65 14.14
CA ILE A 23 -3.96 -35.71 13.19
C ILE A 23 -4.42 -36.33 11.87
N GLY A 24 -5.27 -37.35 11.92
CA GLY A 24 -5.89 -37.99 10.75
C GLY A 24 -6.81 -37.05 9.98
N GLU A 25 -7.63 -36.25 10.66
CA GLU A 25 -8.49 -35.22 10.04
C GLU A 25 -7.67 -34.09 9.40
N LEU A 26 -6.62 -33.60 10.07
CA LEU A 26 -5.73 -32.58 9.53
C LEU A 26 -4.97 -33.07 8.28
N LYS A 27 -4.52 -34.33 8.26
CA LYS A 27 -3.90 -34.95 7.07
C LYS A 27 -4.89 -35.18 5.93
N LYS A 28 -6.19 -35.29 6.23
CA LYS A 28 -7.30 -35.43 5.28
C LYS A 28 -7.90 -34.09 4.84
N MET A 29 -7.31 -32.96 5.22
CA MET A 29 -7.59 -31.64 4.62
C MET A 29 -6.50 -31.27 3.59
N PRO A 30 -6.43 -31.92 2.40
CA PRO A 30 -5.59 -31.45 1.29
C PRO A 30 -5.94 -30.01 0.91
N ASP A 31 -7.22 -29.66 1.07
CA ASP A 31 -7.76 -28.38 0.64
C ASP A 31 -7.48 -27.24 1.63
N GLY A 32 -7.09 -27.50 2.88
CA GLY A 32 -6.83 -26.42 3.86
C GLY A 32 -5.57 -25.62 3.55
N ILE A 33 -4.47 -26.30 3.22
CA ILE A 33 -3.19 -25.65 2.88
C ILE A 33 -3.23 -25.12 1.43
N ASN A 34 -3.82 -25.88 0.50
CA ASN A 34 -3.99 -25.45 -0.89
C ASN A 34 -4.95 -24.26 -1.00
N SER A 35 -6.05 -24.23 -0.23
CA SER A 35 -6.97 -23.08 -0.16
C SER A 35 -6.29 -21.84 0.42
N LEU A 36 -5.43 -21.98 1.43
CA LEU A 36 -4.70 -20.82 1.98
C LEU A 36 -3.68 -20.27 0.98
N ALA A 37 -2.97 -21.14 0.24
CA ALA A 37 -2.03 -20.71 -0.79
C ALA A 37 -2.75 -20.03 -1.97
N GLN A 38 -3.87 -20.61 -2.44
CA GLN A 38 -4.72 -20.02 -3.48
C GLN A 38 -5.31 -18.68 -3.04
N TYR A 39 -5.87 -18.61 -1.83
CA TYR A 39 -6.37 -17.37 -1.24
C TYR A 39 -5.29 -16.29 -1.18
N LYS A 40 -4.05 -16.65 -0.79
CA LYS A 40 -2.95 -15.69 -0.77
C LYS A 40 -2.60 -15.18 -2.16
N GLU A 41 -2.64 -16.05 -3.17
CA GLU A 41 -2.37 -15.66 -4.54
C GLU A 41 -3.47 -14.76 -5.11
N GLU A 42 -4.73 -15.10 -4.90
CA GLU A 42 -5.88 -14.26 -5.28
C GLU A 42 -5.80 -12.87 -4.65
N LYS A 43 -5.46 -12.80 -3.35
CA LYS A 43 -5.30 -11.51 -2.67
C LYS A 43 -4.13 -10.70 -3.20
N ARG A 44 -3.01 -11.34 -3.57
CA ARG A 44 -1.89 -10.64 -4.23
C ARG A 44 -2.30 -10.08 -5.58
N LYS A 45 -3.02 -10.88 -6.38
CA LYS A 45 -3.53 -10.45 -7.68
C LYS A 45 -4.50 -9.27 -7.55
N GLU A 46 -5.43 -9.34 -6.62
CA GLU A 46 -6.41 -8.25 -6.39
C GLU A 46 -5.73 -6.95 -5.94
N ILE A 47 -4.69 -7.03 -5.09
CA ILE A 47 -3.86 -5.87 -4.74
C ILE A 47 -3.15 -5.30 -5.96
N ALA A 48 -2.56 -6.15 -6.81
CA ALA A 48 -1.85 -5.72 -8.01
C ALA A 48 -2.80 -5.08 -9.04
N ASP A 49 -3.97 -5.66 -9.25
CA ASP A 49 -5.00 -5.13 -10.15
C ASP A 49 -5.47 -3.74 -9.67
N ARG A 50 -5.70 -3.60 -8.36
CA ARG A 50 -6.08 -2.31 -7.77
C ARG A 50 -4.96 -1.28 -7.84
N GLU A 51 -3.70 -1.68 -7.64
CA GLU A 51 -2.55 -0.79 -7.83
C GLU A 51 -2.47 -0.28 -9.28
N ASN A 52 -2.68 -1.18 -10.25
CA ASN A 52 -2.68 -0.80 -11.66
C ASN A 52 -3.84 0.15 -12.00
N GLN A 53 -5.01 -0.03 -11.38
CA GLN A 53 -6.11 0.91 -11.50
C GLN A 53 -5.74 2.31 -10.99
N VAL A 54 -5.11 2.40 -9.81
CA VAL A 54 -4.65 3.68 -9.24
C VAL A 54 -3.66 4.37 -10.18
N ARG A 55 -2.71 3.61 -10.76
CA ARG A 55 -1.78 4.16 -11.77
C ARG A 55 -2.52 4.72 -12.98
N CYS A 56 -3.52 4.01 -13.51
CA CYS A 56 -4.36 4.51 -14.60
C CYS A 56 -5.11 5.79 -14.23
N GLU A 57 -5.61 5.89 -12.99
CA GLU A 57 -6.31 7.08 -12.48
C GLU A 57 -5.35 8.27 -12.36
N VAL A 58 -4.12 8.06 -11.89
CA VAL A 58 -3.06 9.06 -11.85
C VAL A 58 -2.68 9.55 -13.26
N GLU A 59 -2.61 8.67 -14.26
CA GLU A 59 -2.36 9.09 -15.64
C GLU A 59 -3.50 9.93 -16.22
N LYS A 60 -4.76 9.54 -15.95
CA LYS A 60 -5.94 10.34 -16.35
C LYS A 60 -5.93 11.70 -15.67
N LEU A 61 -5.58 11.74 -14.39
CA LEU A 61 -5.42 12.97 -13.61
C LEU A 61 -4.39 13.91 -14.26
N LYS A 62 -3.20 13.40 -14.59
CA LYS A 62 -2.12 14.15 -15.26
C LYS A 62 -2.55 14.73 -16.61
N LYS A 63 -3.41 14.03 -17.36
CA LYS A 63 -3.97 14.52 -18.63
C LYS A 63 -5.06 15.58 -18.43
N LYS A 64 -5.84 15.50 -17.34
CA LYS A 64 -6.96 16.40 -17.06
C LYS A 64 -6.50 17.75 -16.49
N ILE A 65 -5.41 17.78 -15.73
CA ILE A 65 -4.88 18.98 -15.10
C ILE A 65 -3.86 19.64 -16.04
N THR A 66 -4.24 20.78 -16.62
CA THR A 66 -3.38 21.58 -17.49
C THR A 66 -3.03 22.91 -16.83
N ALA A 67 -1.88 23.48 -17.21
CA ALA A 67 -1.41 24.75 -16.66
C ALA A 67 -2.39 25.91 -16.95
N GLU A 68 -3.04 25.89 -18.11
CA GLU A 68 -4.04 26.88 -18.52
C GLU A 68 -5.14 27.09 -17.47
N LYS A 69 -5.57 26.02 -16.76
CA LYS A 69 -6.59 26.10 -15.70
C LYS A 69 -6.17 26.94 -14.49
N PHE A 70 -4.87 27.19 -14.34
CA PHE A 70 -4.30 27.90 -13.19
C PHE A 70 -3.69 29.25 -13.56
N VAL A 71 -3.79 29.68 -14.82
CA VAL A 71 -3.24 30.98 -15.25
C VAL A 71 -3.87 32.12 -14.45
N ASP A 72 -5.16 32.03 -14.14
CA ASP A 72 -5.86 33.05 -13.35
C ASP A 72 -5.44 33.09 -11.88
N GLN A 73 -4.78 32.04 -11.39
CA GLN A 73 -4.19 32.01 -10.04
C GLN A 73 -2.80 32.64 -10.00
N THR A 74 -2.26 33.05 -11.16
CA THR A 74 -0.96 33.73 -11.24
C THR A 74 -1.13 35.25 -11.26
N PRO A 75 -0.17 36.01 -10.70
CA PRO A 75 -0.22 37.47 -10.73
C PRO A 75 -0.32 38.03 -12.15
N VAL A 76 -1.10 39.09 -12.32
CA VAL A 76 -1.28 39.78 -13.60
C VAL A 76 -0.15 40.80 -13.84
N TYR A 77 0.38 41.42 -12.77
CA TYR A 77 1.39 42.48 -12.83
C TYR A 77 2.64 42.11 -12.02
N PHE A 78 3.80 42.65 -12.40
CA PHE A 78 4.99 42.55 -11.55
C PHE A 78 4.79 43.37 -10.26
N LYS A 79 5.33 42.85 -9.16
CA LYS A 79 5.18 43.47 -7.83
C LYS A 79 5.68 44.91 -7.84
N GLY A 80 4.82 45.87 -7.48
CA GLY A 80 5.17 47.28 -7.38
C GLY A 80 5.28 48.00 -8.73
N THR A 81 4.76 47.42 -9.81
CA THR A 81 4.74 48.03 -11.14
C THR A 81 3.37 47.87 -11.78
N GLU A 82 3.07 48.70 -12.78
CA GLU A 82 1.90 48.54 -13.66
C GLU A 82 2.22 47.69 -14.90
N THR A 83 3.42 47.10 -14.98
CA THR A 83 3.82 46.26 -16.10
C THR A 83 3.12 44.91 -16.04
N GLU A 84 2.31 44.62 -17.05
CA GLU A 84 1.65 43.32 -17.20
C GLU A 84 2.66 42.20 -17.42
N ILE A 85 2.43 41.07 -16.76
CA ILE A 85 3.19 39.85 -16.95
C ILE A 85 2.66 39.18 -18.23
N PRO A 86 3.52 38.95 -19.24
CA PRO A 86 3.11 38.26 -20.45
C PRO A 86 2.49 36.89 -20.17
N HIS A 87 1.49 36.52 -20.96
CA HIS A 87 0.75 35.26 -20.78
C HIS A 87 1.66 34.03 -20.70
N TRP A 88 2.69 33.92 -21.54
CA TRP A 88 3.63 32.80 -21.50
C TRP A 88 4.36 32.67 -20.15
N LYS A 89 4.68 33.80 -19.51
CA LYS A 89 5.36 33.81 -18.21
C LYS A 89 4.39 33.45 -17.09
N ARG A 90 3.13 33.89 -17.20
CA ARG A 90 2.04 33.42 -16.35
C ARG A 90 1.81 31.92 -16.49
N LEU A 91 1.86 31.39 -17.71
CA LEU A 91 1.74 29.96 -17.97
C LEU A 91 2.85 29.14 -17.30
N LEU A 92 4.10 29.60 -17.31
CA LEU A 92 5.20 28.96 -16.58
C LEU A 92 4.99 28.92 -15.06
N MET A 93 4.40 29.97 -14.48
CA MET A 93 4.03 29.98 -13.06
C MET A 93 2.87 29.01 -12.80
N ALA A 94 1.87 29.01 -13.69
CA ALA A 94 0.71 28.13 -13.61
C ALA A 94 1.09 26.65 -13.73
N GLN A 95 2.14 26.31 -14.49
CA GLN A 95 2.70 24.96 -14.53
C GLN A 95 3.13 24.45 -13.14
N LYS A 96 3.70 25.32 -12.29
CA LYS A 96 4.07 24.94 -10.92
C LYS A 96 2.83 24.64 -10.07
N ILE A 97 1.78 25.45 -10.23
CA ILE A 97 0.50 25.26 -9.53
C ILE A 97 -0.17 23.97 -9.99
N ALA A 98 -0.21 23.72 -11.30
CA ALA A 98 -0.74 22.49 -11.88
C ALA A 98 0.02 21.25 -11.40
N ALA A 99 1.35 21.31 -11.36
CA ALA A 99 2.19 20.23 -10.86
C ALA A 99 1.90 19.93 -9.38
N GLU A 100 1.73 20.96 -8.55
CA GLU A 100 1.36 20.78 -7.15
C GLU A 100 -0.05 20.18 -6.99
N ALA A 101 -1.02 20.65 -7.78
CA ALA A 101 -2.37 20.09 -7.78
C ALA A 101 -2.38 18.60 -8.18
N ILE A 102 -1.57 18.21 -9.17
CA ILE A 102 -1.37 16.81 -9.55
C ILE A 102 -0.76 16.04 -8.37
N ARG A 103 0.30 16.55 -7.73
CA ARG A 103 0.95 15.88 -6.59
C ARG A 103 -0.02 15.62 -5.45
N GLN A 104 -0.84 16.62 -5.10
CA GLN A 104 -1.81 16.49 -4.02
C GLN A 104 -2.89 15.46 -4.34
N GLN A 105 -3.47 15.49 -5.54
CA GLN A 105 -4.49 14.53 -5.94
C GLN A 105 -3.91 13.11 -6.12
N GLU A 106 -2.68 12.99 -6.62
CA GLU A 106 -1.96 11.71 -6.69
C GLU A 106 -1.72 11.14 -5.28
N ALA A 107 -1.32 11.97 -4.31
CA ALA A 107 -1.15 11.54 -2.92
C ALA A 107 -2.44 11.02 -2.29
N VAL A 108 -3.58 11.68 -2.54
CA VAL A 108 -4.90 11.22 -2.07
C VAL A 108 -5.23 9.84 -2.62
N LEU A 109 -5.05 9.61 -3.93
CA LEU A 109 -5.32 8.30 -4.55
C LEU A 109 -4.45 7.20 -3.93
N TRP A 110 -3.17 7.49 -3.69
CA TRP A 110 -2.27 6.53 -3.06
C TRP A 110 -2.59 6.28 -1.58
N GLU A 111 -3.06 7.28 -0.86
CA GLU A 111 -3.49 7.15 0.53
C GLU A 111 -4.80 6.36 0.66
N GLU A 112 -5.76 6.58 -0.24
CA GLU A 112 -6.96 5.76 -0.37
C GLU A 112 -6.61 4.30 -0.65
N PHE A 113 -5.68 4.06 -1.58
CA PHE A 113 -5.18 2.71 -1.86
C PHE A 113 -4.49 2.07 -0.64
N ALA A 114 -3.65 2.81 0.07
CA ALA A 114 -2.98 2.33 1.27
C ALA A 114 -3.98 1.99 2.39
N THR A 115 -5.02 2.82 2.54
CA THR A 115 -6.10 2.62 3.51
C THR A 115 -6.92 1.38 3.15
N TRP A 116 -7.31 1.24 1.88
CA TRP A 116 -7.98 0.05 1.36
C TRP A 116 -7.14 -1.20 1.64
N LYS A 117 -5.84 -1.18 1.30
CA LYS A 117 -4.93 -2.32 1.50
C LYS A 117 -4.83 -2.75 2.97
N ARG A 118 -4.83 -1.80 3.92
CA ARG A 118 -4.82 -2.09 5.37
C ARG A 118 -6.11 -2.80 5.82
N GLN A 119 -7.27 -2.36 5.34
CA GLN A 119 -8.57 -2.96 5.68
C GLN A 119 -8.76 -4.33 5.02
N PHE A 120 -8.32 -4.43 3.77
CA PHE A 120 -8.51 -5.59 2.92
C PHE A 120 -7.63 -6.79 3.33
N SER A 121 -6.47 -6.53 3.94
CA SER A 121 -5.61 -7.61 4.42
C SER A 121 -4.72 -7.20 5.61
N PRO A 122 -5.31 -7.08 6.81
CA PRO A 122 -4.58 -6.63 8.00
C PRO A 122 -3.40 -7.54 8.40
N ASN A 123 -3.44 -8.82 8.02
CA ASN A 123 -2.42 -9.82 8.35
C ASN A 123 -1.53 -10.25 7.17
N PHE A 124 -1.67 -9.64 5.99
CA PHE A 124 -0.87 -10.00 4.82
C PHE A 124 0.50 -9.34 4.87
N LYS A 125 1.38 -9.88 5.70
CA LYS A 125 2.80 -9.57 5.64
C LYS A 125 3.37 -10.26 4.41
N ILE A 126 3.67 -9.48 3.38
CA ILE A 126 4.59 -9.92 2.32
C ILE A 126 5.92 -10.16 3.04
N SER A 127 6.25 -11.43 3.31
CA SER A 127 7.62 -11.75 3.72
C SER A 127 8.51 -11.40 2.53
N LYS A 128 9.42 -10.45 2.76
CA LYS A 128 10.42 -10.01 1.80
C LYS A 128 11.48 -11.08 1.60
#